data_AF-I1PI70-F1
#
_entry.id   AF-I1PI70-F1
#
_cell.length_a   1.000
_cell.length_b   1.000
_cell.length_c   1.000
_cell.angle_alpha   90.00
_cell.angle_beta   90.00
_cell.angle_gamma   90.00
#
_symmetry.space_group_name_H-M   'P 1'
#
loop_
_entity.id
_entity.type
_entity.pdbx_description
1 polymer ?
#
loop_
_entity_poly.entity_id
_entity_poly.type
_entity_poly.pdbx_seq_one_letter_code
_entity_poly.pdbx_strand_id
1 'polypeptide(L)' 'KLLKSLYGLKQAPKQWHEKFDKTLTSAGFAVNEADKCVYYRHGGGEGVILCLYVDDILIFGTNLEVINEVKSFLS' A
#
# COMPACT_ATOMS: atom_id res chain seq x y z
N LYS A 1 7.96 -8.14 5.98
CA LYS A 1 9.29 -8.33 5.31
C LYS A 1 9.16 -8.55 3.79
N LEU A 2 9.06 -7.44 3.05
CA LEU A 2 9.29 -7.42 1.60
C LEU A 2 10.80 -7.43 1.33
N LEU A 3 11.31 -8.45 0.64
CA LEU A 3 12.69 -8.50 0.17
C LEU A 3 12.83 -7.52 -1.01
N LYS A 4 13.72 -6.52 -0.91
CA LYS A 4 14.03 -5.60 -2.01
C LYS A 4 14.48 -6.42 -3.23
N SER A 5 13.66 -6.41 -4.28
CA SER A 5 14.01 -6.96 -5.59
C SER A 5 15.18 -6.19 -6.20
N LEU A 6 16.09 -6.88 -6.88
CA LEU A 6 17.25 -6.31 -7.57
C LEU A 6 16.82 -5.13 -8.46
N TYR A 7 17.19 -3.91 -8.07
CA TYR A 7 17.05 -2.72 -8.91
C TYR A 7 17.84 -2.94 -10.21
N GLY A 8 17.20 -2.77 -11.38
CA GLY A 8 17.88 -2.85 -12.69
C GLY A 8 17.20 -3.72 -13.75
N LEU A 9 16.25 -4.59 -13.37
CA LEU A 9 15.42 -5.29 -14.36
C LEU A 9 14.21 -4.44 -14.75
N LYS A 10 13.95 -4.29 -16.06
CA LYS A 10 12.74 -3.61 -16.58
C LYS A 10 11.42 -4.19 -16.02
N GLN A 11 11.41 -5.47 -15.65
CA GLN A 11 10.21 -6.13 -15.11
C GLN A 11 10.07 -6.03 -13.58
N ALA A 12 11.15 -5.68 -12.86
CA ALA A 12 11.14 -5.67 -11.40
C ALA A 12 10.10 -4.69 -10.81
N PRO A 13 9.92 -3.45 -11.33
CA PRO A 13 8.91 -2.53 -10.80
C PRO A 13 7.47 -3.06 -10.96
N LYS A 14 7.18 -3.71 -12.10
CA LYS A 14 5.85 -4.28 -12.36
C LYS A 14 5.54 -5.43 -11.42
N GLN A 15 6.48 -6.37 -11.25
CA GLN A 15 6.28 -7.50 -10.34
C GLN A 15 6.18 -7.06 -8.88
N TRP A 16 6.93 -6.03 -8.49
CA TRP A 16 6.82 -5.45 -7.17
C TRP A 16 5.44 -4.82 -6.94
N HIS A 17 4.94 -4.03 -7.91
CA HIS A 17 3.60 -3.46 -7.85
C HIS A 17 2.53 -4.55 -7.76
N GLU A 18 2.58 -5.60 -8.59
CA GLU A 18 1.63 -6.72 -8.53
C GLU A 18 1.66 -7.45 -7.18
N LYS A 19 2.84 -7.59 -6.57
CA LYS A 19 2.98 -8.18 -5.25
C LYS A 19 2.39 -7.27 -4.17
N PHE A 20 2.62 -5.97 -4.28
CA PHE A 20 2.10 -4.95 -3.37
C PHE A 20 0.57 -4.89 -3.41
N ASP A 21 0.00 -4.79 -4.61
CA ASP A 21 -1.45 -4.79 -4.86
C ASP A 21 -2.12 -6.03 -4.25
N LYS A 22 -1.61 -7.23 -4.50
CA LYS A 22 -2.12 -8.48 -3.91
C LYS A 22 -2.03 -8.50 -2.38
N THR A 23 -0.97 -7.91 -1.82
CA THR A 23 -0.76 -7.87 -0.36
C THR A 23 -1.77 -6.95 0.30
N LEU A 24 -1.99 -5.76 -0.27
CA LEU A 24 -2.97 -4.79 0.26
C LEU A 24 -4.41 -5.28 0.09
N THR A 25 -4.77 -5.80 -1.07
CA THR A 25 -6.12 -6.36 -1.31
C THR A 25 -6.44 -7.52 -0.38
N SER A 26 -5.47 -8.41 -0.12
CA SER A 26 -5.62 -9.49 0.87
C SER A 26 -5.75 -8.99 2.31
N ALA A 27 -5.21 -7.80 2.62
CA ALA A 27 -5.34 -7.14 3.92
C ALA A 27 -6.63 -6.29 4.04
N GLY A 28 -7.53 -6.36 3.06
CA GLY A 28 -8.82 -5.70 3.07
C GLY A 28 -8.81 -4.26 2.55
N PHE A 29 -7.74 -3.84 1.86
CA PHE A 29 -7.73 -2.56 1.14
C PHE A 29 -8.41 -2.71 -0.22
N ALA A 30 -9.22 -1.72 -0.58
CA ALA A 30 -9.71 -1.56 -1.94
C ALA A 30 -8.76 -0.65 -2.73
N VAL A 31 -8.54 -0.98 -4.00
CA VAL A 31 -7.81 -0.11 -4.94
C VAL A 31 -8.77 0.91 -5.53
N ASN A 32 -8.30 2.14 -5.76
CA ASN A 32 -9.07 3.15 -6.45
C ASN A 32 -9.12 2.82 -7.96
N GLU A 33 -10.31 2.88 -8.55
CA GLU A 33 -10.51 2.57 -9.98
C GLU A 33 -9.91 3.62 -10.92
N ALA A 34 -9.87 4.89 -10.49
CA ALA A 34 -9.30 5.99 -11.25
C ALA A 34 -7.76 6.02 -11.18
N ASP A 35 -7.19 5.60 -10.04
CA ASP A 35 -5.75 5.57 -9.82
C ASP A 35 -5.33 4.29 -9.08
N LYS A 36 -4.66 3.38 -9.79
CA LYS A 36 -4.21 2.08 -9.26
C LYS A 36 -3.07 2.19 -8.24
N CYS A 37 -2.51 3.38 -8.04
CA CYS A 37 -1.53 3.66 -7.01
C CYS A 37 -2.18 4.09 -5.69
N VAL A 38 -3.50 4.29 -5.65
CA VAL A 38 -4.24 4.71 -4.46
C VAL A 38 -5.06 3.56 -3.90
N TYR A 39 -4.87 3.28 -2.62
CA TYR A 39 -5.58 2.23 -1.88
C TYR A 39 -6.28 2.85 -0.69
N TYR A 40 -7.42 2.28 -0.29
CA TYR A 40 -8.16 2.77 0.85
C TYR A 40 -8.81 1.62 1.63
N ARG A 41 -8.97 1.82 2.94
CA ARG A 41 -9.71 0.93 3.83
C ARG A 41 -10.51 1.81 4.77
N HIS A 42 -11.79 1.51 4.94
CA HIS A 42 -12.65 2.22 5.88
C HIS A 42 -13.54 1.24 6.63
N GLY A 43 -13.82 1.52 7.90
CA GLY A 43 -14.67 0.69 8.75
C GLY A 43 -14.71 1.20 10.18
N GLY A 44 -15.85 1.04 10.87
CA GLY A 44 -15.95 1.40 12.30
C GLY A 44 -15.74 2.89 12.63
N GLY A 45 -15.85 3.80 11.65
CA GLY A 45 -15.56 5.23 11.81
C GLY A 45 -14.10 5.60 11.57
N GLU A 46 -13.25 4.63 11.27
CA GLU A 46 -11.84 4.81 10.97
C GLU A 46 -11.57 4.59 9.48
N GLY A 47 -10.61 5.34 8.95
CA GLY A 47 -10.26 5.28 7.54
C GLY A 47 -8.77 5.49 7.34
N VAL A 48 -8.22 4.80 6.34
CA VAL A 48 -6.83 4.96 5.91
C VAL A 48 -6.74 4.90 4.38
N ILE A 49 -5.93 5.78 3.82
CA ILE A 49 -5.62 5.87 2.40
C ILE A 49 -4.10 5.73 2.25
N LEU A 50 -3.66 4.92 1.30
CA LEU A 50 -2.26 4.79 0.91
C LEU A 50 -2.10 5.25 -0.52
N CYS A 51 -1.10 6.08 -0.78
CA CYS A 51 -0.69 6.44 -2.14
C CYS A 51 0.73 5.94 -2.37
N LEU A 52 0.90 5.11 -3.38
CA LEU A 52 2.18 4.55 -3.78
C LEU A 52 2.82 5.44 -4.85
N TYR A 53 4.06 5.86 -4.62
CA TYR A 53 4.86 6.59 -5.60
C TYR A 53 6.25 5.97 -5.72
N VAL A 54 6.39 5.03 -6.66
CA VAL A 54 7.64 4.30 -6.92
C VAL A 54 8.15 3.58 -5.67
N ASP A 55 9.11 4.16 -4.95
CA ASP A 55 9.72 3.60 -3.74
C ASP A 55 9.14 4.20 -2.45
N ASP A 56 8.32 5.25 -2.55
CA ASP A 56 7.71 5.96 -1.43
C ASP A 56 6.22 5.61 -1.26
N ILE A 57 5.76 5.57 -0.01
CA ILE A 57 4.35 5.35 0.33
C ILE A 57 3.89 6.48 1.24
N LEU A 58 2.87 7.21 0.79
CA LEU A 58 2.16 8.18 1.61
C LEU A 58 0.99 7.48 2.31
N ILE A 59 0.84 7.72 3.62
CA ILE A 59 -0.24 7.16 4.43
C ILE A 59 -1.04 8.32 5.02
N PHE A 60 -2.35 8.33 4.77
CA PHE A 60 -3.30 9.26 5.35
C PHE A 60 -4.27 8.45 6.18
N GLY A 61 -4.52 8.84 7.43
CA GLY A 61 -5.46 8.13 8.30
C GLY A 61 -6.25 9.10 9.16
N THR A 62 -7.40 8.62 9.65
CA THR A 62 -8.28 9.39 10.53
C THR A 62 -7.73 9.59 11.94
N ASN A 63 -6.83 8.70 12.39
CA ASN A 63 -6.11 8.82 13.65
C ASN A 63 -4.70 8.20 13.54
N LEU A 64 -3.87 8.47 14.54
CA LEU A 64 -2.49 7.99 14.57
C LEU A 64 -2.38 6.47 14.81
N GLU A 65 -3.34 5.85 15.49
CA GLU A 65 -3.32 4.42 15.79
C GLU A 65 -3.40 3.61 14.49
N VAL A 66 -4.36 3.92 13.62
CA VAL A 66 -4.53 3.29 12.31
C VAL A 66 -3.33 3.54 11.40
N ILE A 67 -2.76 4.75 11.42
CA ILE A 67 -1.54 5.06 10.66
C ILE A 67 -0.38 4.17 11.13
N ASN A 68 -0.21 4.03 12.45
CA ASN A 68 0.86 3.21 13.02
C ASN A 68 0.65 1.72 12.76
N GLU A 69 -0.58 1.22 12.79
CA GLU A 69 -0.93 -0.15 12.41
C GLU A 69 -0.50 -0.43 10.96
N VAL A 70 -0.90 0.43 10.02
CA VAL A 70 -0.53 0.28 8.60
C VAL A 70 0.97 0.41 8.40
N LYS A 71 1.63 1.34 9.07
CA LYS A 71 3.09 1.49 9.02
C LYS A 71 3.81 0.23 9.53
N SER A 72 3.32 -0.38 10.60
CA SER A 72 3.84 -1.63 11.14
C SER A 72 3.59 -2.80 10.19
N PHE A 73 2.44 -2.84 9.52
CA PHE A 73 2.12 -3.87 8.52
C PHE A 73 3.05 -3.82 7.30
N LEU A 74 3.42 -2.62 6.85
CA LEU A 74 4.26 -2.42 5.67
C LEU A 74 5.77 -2.65 5.91
N SER A 75 6.19 -2.77 7.17
CA SER A 75 7.61 -2.99 7.56
C SER A 75 8.07 -4.45 7.38
#